data_AF-A0A2S6AMW4-F1
#
_entry.id   AF-A0A2S6AMW4-F1
#
_cell.length_a   1.000
_cell.length_b   1.000
_cell.length_c   1.000
_cell.angle_alpha   90.00
_cell.angle_beta   90.00
_cell.angle_gamma   90.00
#
_symmetry.space_group_name_H-M   'P 1'
#
loop_
_entity.id
_entity.type
_entity.pdbx_description
1 polymer ?
#
loop_
_entity_poly.entity_id
_entity_poly.type
_entity_poly.pdbx_seq_one_letter_code
_entity_poly.pdbx_strand_id
1 'polypeptide(L)'
;MSEHAYGLELSELRLLAERPFALESLEALSTAPLTVTELAGTLRCSGRTASLALRAVAAFGLVIGHEPGSWDNHCACQRFTLTTRGRRAVAALSHFPVWIALHESTDTPGSTDEVLL
;
A
#
# COMPACT_ATOMS: atom_id res chain seq x y z
N MET A 1 4.50 -17.58 11.94
CA MET A 1 4.45 -16.12 12.20
C MET A 1 3.00 -15.71 12.00
N SER A 2 2.30 -15.28 13.04
CA SER A 2 0.86 -14.99 12.96
C SER A 2 0.58 -13.82 12.02
N GLU A 3 -0.25 -14.06 10.99
CA GLU A 3 -0.64 -13.09 9.94
C GLU A 3 -1.21 -11.78 10.52
N HIS A 4 -1.71 -11.80 11.75
CA HIS A 4 -2.25 -10.62 12.45
C HIS A 4 -1.20 -9.65 13.06
N ALA A 5 0.10 -10.00 13.09
CA ALA A 5 1.11 -9.21 13.81
C ALA A 5 1.33 -7.81 13.19
N TYR A 6 1.07 -7.66 11.90
CA TYR A 6 1.32 -6.43 11.14
C TYR A 6 0.10 -5.54 10.97
N GLY A 7 -1.05 -5.97 11.49
CA GLY A 7 -2.32 -5.27 11.34
C GLY A 7 -3.03 -5.52 10.02
N LEU A 8 -2.34 -5.83 8.91
CA LEU A 8 -2.96 -6.28 7.66
C LEU A 8 -2.82 -7.78 7.48
N GLU A 9 -3.86 -8.43 6.98
CA GLU A 9 -3.76 -9.81 6.47
C GLU A 9 -2.90 -9.86 5.20
N LEU A 10 -2.31 -11.03 4.90
CA LEU A 10 -1.52 -11.22 3.68
C LEU A 10 -2.33 -10.90 2.41
N SER A 11 -3.62 -11.24 2.39
CA SER A 11 -4.54 -10.94 1.30
C SER A 11 -4.75 -9.44 1.09
N GLU A 12 -4.84 -8.66 2.16
CA GLU A 12 -4.94 -7.20 2.08
C GLU A 12 -3.64 -6.57 1.56
N LEU A 13 -2.49 -7.05 2.06
CA LEU A 13 -1.18 -6.60 1.57
C LEU A 13 -1.00 -6.89 0.08
N ARG A 14 -1.52 -8.02 -0.40
CA ARG A 14 -1.48 -8.38 -1.81
C ARG A 14 -2.37 -7.49 -2.68
N LEU A 15 -3.61 -7.27 -2.26
CA LEU A 15 -4.51 -6.32 -2.93
C LEU A 15 -3.92 -4.90 -2.98
N LEU A 16 -3.12 -4.54 -1.98
CA LEU A 16 -2.38 -3.28 -1.98
C LEU A 16 -1.19 -3.30 -2.95
N ALA A 17 -0.40 -4.38 -2.97
CA ALA A 17 0.75 -4.54 -3.85
C ALA A 17 0.38 -4.54 -5.35
N GLU A 18 -0.85 -4.96 -5.68
CA GLU A 18 -1.39 -4.88 -7.05
C GLU A 18 -1.71 -3.44 -7.50
N ARG A 19 -1.74 -2.46 -6.57
CA ARG A 19 -2.04 -1.07 -6.89
C ARG A 19 -0.76 -0.32 -7.26
N PRO A 20 -0.71 0.35 -8.43
CA PRO A 20 0.45 1.14 -8.81
C PRO A 20 0.84 2.15 -7.74
N PHE A 21 2.13 2.17 -7.40
CA PHE A 21 2.75 3.10 -6.45
C PHE A 21 2.27 3.01 -4.99
N ALA A 22 1.46 2.00 -4.61
CA ALA A 22 0.91 1.93 -3.26
C ALA A 22 1.98 1.61 -2.21
N LEU A 23 2.86 0.65 -2.48
CA LEU A 23 3.94 0.28 -1.56
C LEU A 23 4.99 1.39 -1.46
N GLU A 24 5.33 2.01 -2.58
CA GLU A 24 6.25 3.14 -2.68
C GLU A 24 5.69 4.37 -1.97
N SER A 25 4.37 4.56 -1.98
CA SER A 25 3.72 5.61 -1.19
C SER A 25 3.86 5.37 0.31
N LEU A 26 3.71 4.12 0.76
CA LEU A 26 3.92 3.76 2.17
C LEU A 26 5.37 3.97 2.59
N GLU A 27 6.32 3.57 1.75
CA GLU A 27 7.75 3.77 1.98
C GLU A 27 8.10 5.26 2.05
N ALA A 28 7.64 6.07 1.10
CA ALA A 28 7.88 7.52 1.11
C ALA A 28 7.31 8.18 2.37
N LEU A 29 6.07 7.84 2.76
CA LEU A 29 5.42 8.36 3.96
C LEU A 29 6.01 7.84 5.27
N SER A 30 6.78 6.75 5.24
CA SER A 30 7.52 6.27 6.41
C SER A 30 8.68 7.18 6.80
N THR A 31 9.17 7.98 5.85
CA THR A 31 10.27 8.94 6.08
C THR A 31 9.75 10.27 6.63
N ALA A 32 8.66 10.80 6.07
CA ALA A 32 8.08 12.07 6.49
C ALA A 32 6.61 12.21 6.06
N PRO A 33 5.81 13.08 6.71
CA PRO A 33 4.50 13.47 6.19
C PRO A 33 4.61 14.27 4.89
N LEU A 34 3.89 13.84 3.84
CA LEU A 34 3.98 14.42 2.50
C LEU A 34 2.63 14.94 2.01
N THR A 35 2.66 15.99 1.20
CA THR A 35 1.54 16.39 0.33
C THR A 35 1.47 15.51 -0.94
N VAL A 36 0.36 15.59 -1.69
CA VAL A 36 0.23 14.90 -2.99
C VAL A 36 1.33 15.33 -3.96
N THR A 37 1.69 16.61 -3.98
CA THR A 37 2.72 17.16 -4.88
C THR A 37 4.11 16.66 -4.53
N GLU A 38 4.46 16.65 -3.24
CA GLU A 38 5.74 16.12 -2.76
C GLU A 38 5.84 14.62 -3.04
N LEU A 39 4.76 13.87 -2.79
CA LEU A 39 4.70 12.45 -3.09
C LEU A 39 4.85 12.18 -4.59
N ALA A 40 4.15 12.92 -5.45
CA ALA A 40 4.30 12.81 -6.90
C ALA A 40 5.74 13.10 -7.36
N GLY A 41 6.41 14.07 -6.71
CA GLY A 41 7.82 14.37 -6.92
C GLY A 41 8.75 13.21 -6.54
N THR A 42 8.51 12.56 -5.40
CA THR A 42 9.24 11.38 -4.94
C THR A 42 9.04 10.18 -5.87
N LEU A 43 7.80 9.90 -6.25
CA LEU A 43 7.42 8.77 -7.09
C LEU A 43 7.68 9.01 -8.60
N ARG A 44 8.08 10.22 -8.98
CA ARG A 44 8.26 10.66 -10.38
C ARG A 44 7.03 10.37 -11.25
N CYS A 45 5.84 10.62 -10.71
CA CYS A 45 4.57 10.37 -11.38
C CYS A 45 3.68 11.63 -11.41
N SER A 46 2.51 11.54 -12.06
CA SER A 46 1.56 12.65 -12.08
C SER A 46 0.91 12.83 -10.70
N GLY A 47 0.50 14.06 -10.36
CA GLY A 47 -0.27 14.33 -9.13
C GLY A 47 -1.57 13.52 -9.04
N ARG A 48 -2.21 13.24 -10.19
CA ARG A 48 -3.38 12.36 -10.25
C ARG A 48 -3.02 10.93 -9.87
N THR A 49 -1.91 10.41 -10.38
CA THR A 49 -1.41 9.07 -10.04
C THR A 49 -1.07 8.96 -8.57
N ALA A 50 -0.33 9.94 -8.01
CA ALA A 50 -0.01 9.97 -6.58
C ALA A 50 -1.27 10.06 -5.70
N SER A 51 -2.28 10.84 -6.11
CA SER A 51 -3.57 10.91 -5.41
C SER A 51 -4.33 9.58 -5.45
N LEU A 52 -4.30 8.84 -6.56
CA LEU A 52 -4.90 7.51 -6.65
C LEU A 52 -4.17 6.50 -5.74
N ALA A 53 -2.84 6.54 -5.70
CA ALA A 53 -2.06 5.70 -4.80
C ALA A 53 -2.37 6.00 -3.32
N LEU A 54 -2.45 7.29 -2.95
CA LEU A 54 -2.86 7.73 -1.61
C LEU A 54 -4.26 7.25 -1.24
N ARG A 55 -5.23 7.33 -2.16
CA ARG A 55 -6.57 6.79 -1.94
C ARG A 55 -6.56 5.29 -1.72
N ALA A 56 -5.74 4.55 -2.47
CA ALA A 56 -5.60 3.11 -2.29
C ALA A 56 -5.09 2.79 -0.87
N VAL A 57 -3.99 3.37 -0.41
CA VAL A 57 -3.46 3.13 0.94
C VAL A 57 -4.41 3.63 2.04
N ALA A 58 -5.19 4.67 1.78
CA ALA A 58 -6.18 5.19 2.72
C ALA A 58 -7.41 4.30 2.87
N ALA A 59 -7.85 3.63 1.80
CA ALA A 59 -8.95 2.67 1.85
C ALA A 59 -8.64 1.51 2.82
N PHE A 60 -7.36 1.15 2.99
CA PHE A 60 -6.89 0.18 3.99
C PHE A 60 -6.62 0.80 5.37
N GLY A 61 -6.94 2.08 5.59
CA GLY A 61 -6.73 2.79 6.85
C GLY A 61 -5.25 3.01 7.20
N LEU A 62 -4.35 3.02 6.20
CA LEU A 62 -2.90 3.08 6.43
C LEU A 62 -2.39 4.52 6.52
N VAL A 63 -3.14 5.48 5.99
CA VAL A 63 -2.80 6.90 6.02
C VAL A 63 -3.96 7.74 6.53
N ILE A 64 -3.64 8.88 7.11
CA ILE A 64 -4.60 9.93 7.48
C ILE A 64 -4.11 11.27 6.95
N GLY A 65 -5.03 12.13 6.52
CA GLY A 65 -4.77 13.53 6.24
C GLY A 65 -5.02 14.38 7.49
N HIS A 66 -4.20 15.42 7.71
CA HIS A 66 -4.34 16.27 8.90
C HIS A 66 -5.46 17.32 8.83
N GLU A 67 -6.01 17.59 7.65
CA GLU A 67 -7.17 18.48 7.50
C GLU A 67 -8.49 17.70 7.38
N PRO A 68 -9.54 18.10 8.13
CA PRO A 68 -10.88 17.55 7.97
C PRO A 68 -11.47 17.99 6.62
N GLY A 69 -11.83 17.04 5.76
CA GLY A 69 -12.41 17.32 4.46
C GLY A 69 -12.61 16.07 3.61
N SER A 70 -13.39 16.20 2.54
CA SER A 70 -13.58 15.14 1.55
C SER A 70 -12.26 14.85 0.83
N TRP A 71 -12.04 13.56 0.52
CA TRP A 71 -10.94 13.12 -0.35
C TRP A 71 -11.01 13.68 -1.77
N ASP A 72 -12.14 14.25 -2.14
CA ASP A 72 -12.38 14.84 -3.46
C ASP A 72 -11.96 16.32 -3.52
N ASN A 73 -11.77 16.97 -2.38
CA ASN A 73 -11.45 18.39 -2.28
C ASN A 73 -10.17 18.62 -1.48
N HIS A 74 -9.11 17.88 -1.82
CA HIS A 74 -7.80 18.06 -1.19
C HIS A 74 -7.26 19.46 -1.47
N CYS A 75 -7.13 20.27 -0.43
CA CYS A 75 -6.24 21.42 -0.47
C CYS A 75 -4.83 20.91 -0.82
N ALA A 76 -4.16 21.54 -1.79
CA ALA A 76 -2.81 21.15 -2.23
C ALA A 76 -1.78 21.10 -1.08
N CYS A 77 -2.09 21.73 0.06
CA CYS A 77 -1.28 21.78 1.27
C CYS A 77 -1.55 20.64 2.28
N GLN A 78 -2.55 19.78 2.06
CA GLN A 78 -2.87 18.70 3.00
C GLN A 78 -1.71 17.70 3.06
N ARG A 79 -1.18 17.50 4.26
CA ARG A 79 -0.15 16.48 4.53
C ARG A 79 -0.78 15.18 4.99
N PHE A 80 -0.27 14.10 4.44
CA PHE A 80 -0.64 12.74 4.77
C PHE A 80 0.46 12.12 5.64
N THR A 81 0.05 11.34 6.64
CA THR A 81 0.97 10.59 7.51
C THR A 81 0.47 9.17 7.70
N LEU A 82 1.39 8.25 8.02
CA LEU A 82 1.04 6.87 8.34
C LEU A 82 0.23 6.81 9.65
N THR A 83 -0.82 6.01 9.64
CA THR A 83 -1.47 5.57 10.89
C THR A 83 -0.59 4.57 11.62
N THR A 84 -0.98 4.18 12.84
CA THR A 84 -0.34 3.05 13.53
C THR A 84 -0.42 1.76 12.70
N ARG A 85 -1.53 1.53 11.99
CA ARG A 85 -1.70 0.40 11.06
C ARG A 85 -0.73 0.52 9.89
N GLY A 86 -0.62 1.70 9.28
CA GLY A 86 0.33 1.96 8.18
C GLY A 86 1.79 1.72 8.57
N ARG A 87 2.21 2.17 9.76
CA ARG A 87 3.57 1.91 10.26
C ARG A 87 3.86 0.42 10.43
N ARG A 88 2.90 -0.37 10.93
CA ARG A 88 3.05 -1.82 11.05
C ARG A 88 3.10 -2.51 9.68
N ALA A 89 2.34 -2.02 8.70
CA ALA A 89 2.40 -2.50 7.33
C ALA A 89 3.78 -2.28 6.69
N VAL A 90 4.36 -1.08 6.84
CA VAL A 90 5.73 -0.78 6.39
C VAL A 90 6.75 -1.69 7.09
N ALA A 91 6.61 -1.88 8.40
CA ALA A 91 7.47 -2.80 9.13
C ALA A 91 7.36 -4.24 8.59
N ALA A 92 6.15 -4.70 8.23
CA ALA A 92 5.96 -6.01 7.58
C ALA A 92 6.70 -6.12 6.25
N LEU A 93 6.51 -5.11 5.39
CA LEU A 93 7.11 -5.06 4.05
C LEU A 93 8.64 -4.94 4.07
N SER A 94 9.21 -4.57 5.22
CA SER A 94 10.67 -4.55 5.42
C SER A 94 11.25 -5.96 5.66
N HIS A 95 10.41 -6.99 5.85
CA HIS A 95 10.83 -8.35 6.10
C HIS A 95 10.73 -9.21 4.83
N PHE A 96 11.86 -9.78 4.39
CA PHE A 96 11.93 -10.64 3.20
C PHE A 96 10.92 -11.81 3.17
N PRO A 97 10.61 -12.51 4.29
CA PRO A 97 9.58 -13.56 4.28
C PRO A 97 8.18 -13.10 3.86
N VAL A 98 7.84 -11.83 4.08
CA VAL A 98 6.55 -11.26 3.65
C VAL A 98 6.49 -11.17 2.13
N TRP A 99 7.59 -10.78 1.49
CA TRP A 99 7.70 -10.75 0.03
C TRP A 99 7.56 -12.14 -0.60
N ILE A 100 8.16 -13.17 0.01
CA ILE A 100 7.99 -14.56 -0.44
C ILE A 100 6.50 -14.95 -0.40
N ALA A 101 5.84 -14.75 0.73
CA ALA A 101 4.44 -15.13 0.89
C ALA A 101 3.49 -14.41 -0.08
N LEU A 102 3.77 -13.14 -0.41
CA LEU A 102 3.02 -12.38 -1.42
C LEU A 102 3.13 -12.99 -2.83
N HIS A 103 4.26 -13.59 -3.17
CA HIS A 103 4.52 -14.20 -4.47
C HIS A 103 4.14 -15.70 -4.55
N GLU A 104 4.33 -16.48 -3.50
CA GLU A 104 3.97 -17.92 -3.51
C GLU A 104 2.46 -18.13 -3.69
N SER A 105 1.64 -17.19 -3.22
CA SER A 105 0.19 -17.29 -3.29
C SER A 105 -0.38 -16.96 -4.69
N THR A 106 0.44 -16.51 -5.67
CA THR A 106 0.04 -16.36 -7.09
C THR A 106 0.12 -17.65 -7.88
N ASP A 107 0.89 -18.64 -7.40
CA ASP A 107 0.93 -19.96 -8.00
C ASP A 107 -0.27 -20.78 -7.51
N THR A 108 -1.43 -20.53 -8.14
CA THR A 108 -2.42 -21.61 -8.25
C THR A 108 -2.01 -22.42 -9.48
N PRO A 109 -1.52 -23.66 -9.35
CA PRO A 109 -1.34 -24.53 -10.51
C PRO A 109 -2.73 -24.91 -11.06
N GLY A 110 -3.31 -24.01 -11.84
CA GLY A 110 -4.52 -24.26 -12.61
C GLY A 110 -4.15 -24.80 -13.98
N SER A 111 -3.85 -26.10 -14.04
CA SER A 111 -4.21 -27.03 -15.14
C SER A 111 -3.43 -28.34 -14.97
N THR A 112 -3.78 -29.12 -13.96
CA THR A 112 -3.57 -30.58 -13.99
C THR A 112 -4.92 -31.22 -14.29
N ASP A 113 -5.33 -31.11 -15.56
CA ASP A 113 -6.26 -31.99 -16.26
C ASP A 113 -5.57 -32.19 -17.62
N GLU A 114 -5.21 -33.37 -18.12
CA GLU A 114 -5.59 -34.74 -17.78
C GLU A 114 -4.36 -35.65 -17.89
N VAL A 115 -4.15 -36.49 -16.88
CA VAL A 115 -3.59 -37.82 -17.10
C VAL A 115 -4.79 -38.74 -17.27
N LEU A 116 -5.10 -39.11 -18.51
CA LEU A 116 -5.92 -40.28 -18.83
C LEU A 116 -5.18 -41.12 -19.87
N LEU A 117 -4.58 -42.18 -19.34
CA LEU A 117 -4.23 -43.49 -19.94
C LEU A 117 -3.65 -43.53 -21.36
#